data_AF-A0A2W4M012-F1
#
_entry.id   AF-A0A2W4M012-F1
#
_cell.length_a   1.000
_cell.length_b   1.000
_cell.length_c   1.000
_cell.angle_alpha   90.00
_cell.angle_beta   90.00
_cell.angle_gamma   90.00
#
_symmetry.space_group_name_H-M   'P 1'
#
loop_
_entity.id
_entity.type
_entity.pdbx_description
1 polymer ?
#
loop_
_entity_poly.entity_id
_entity_poly.type
_entity_poly.pdbx_seq_one_letter_code
_entity_poly.pdbx_strand_id
1 'polypeptide(L)'
;MTAALGQGAAAATPPTPQATRPVRPAGPAVSAGRRNLVRQAIHLLVHYPQAATEVQIPPSLADNTRPGIPLLIELLEELQRQPCANQGVLLERWRHRPDIGHLTKLARLECLIPDAAAAAREIAGAVGQLASEGAIRRREELLHKHSREGRLSEAEKAELQRLLGAAT
;
A
#
# COMPACT_ATOMS: atom_id res chain seq x y z
N MET A 1 -61.22 -39.43 -40.92
CA MET A 1 -60.91 -38.50 -39.80
C MET A 1 -59.40 -38.34 -39.75
N THR A 2 -58.93 -37.12 -39.43
CA THR A 2 -57.54 -36.74 -39.06
C THR A 2 -56.60 -36.46 -40.26
N ALA A 3 -56.56 -35.21 -40.76
CA ALA A 3 -55.65 -34.08 -40.42
C ALA A 3 -54.25 -34.23 -41.05
N ALA A 4 -53.84 -33.49 -42.09
CA ALA A 4 -53.50 -32.07 -42.20
C ALA A 4 -52.12 -31.68 -41.61
N LEU A 5 -51.37 -30.88 -42.40
CA LEU A 5 -50.13 -30.14 -42.12
C LEU A 5 -48.84 -30.97 -42.25
N GLY A 6 -47.77 -30.55 -42.92
CA GLY A 6 -47.40 -29.25 -43.45
C GLY A 6 -45.94 -28.95 -43.09
N GLN A 7 -45.13 -28.65 -44.12
CA GLN A 7 -43.90 -27.82 -44.10
C GLN A 7 -42.64 -28.28 -43.36
N GLY A 8 -41.50 -27.96 -43.98
CA GLY A 8 -40.31 -27.53 -43.22
C GLY A 8 -38.98 -27.91 -43.86
N ALA A 9 -38.52 -27.12 -44.84
CA ALA A 9 -37.13 -27.10 -45.27
C ALA A 9 -36.22 -26.57 -44.14
N ALA A 10 -35.03 -27.14 -43.99
CA ALA A 10 -33.92 -26.49 -43.30
C ALA A 10 -32.58 -26.98 -43.84
N ALA A 11 -32.06 -26.26 -44.83
CA ALA A 11 -30.63 -26.21 -45.12
C ALA A 11 -30.09 -24.90 -44.52
N ALA A 12 -29.06 -24.97 -43.67
CA ALA A 12 -27.97 -23.98 -43.55
C ALA A 12 -26.99 -24.34 -42.40
N THR A 13 -25.72 -24.46 -42.77
CA THR A 13 -24.48 -24.35 -41.95
C THR A 13 -24.28 -22.91 -41.41
N PRO A 14 -23.22 -22.51 -40.65
CA PRO A 14 -22.04 -23.20 -40.07
C PRO A 14 -21.80 -22.89 -38.55
N PRO A 15 -20.73 -23.40 -37.90
CA PRO A 15 -20.39 -23.07 -36.51
C PRO A 15 -19.88 -21.62 -36.33
N THR A 16 -20.27 -21.00 -35.22
CA THR A 16 -19.87 -19.65 -34.80
C THR A 16 -18.39 -19.60 -34.40
N PRO A 17 -17.59 -18.61 -34.86
CA PRO A 17 -16.22 -18.44 -34.39
C PRO A 17 -16.22 -17.85 -32.97
N GLN A 18 -15.57 -18.56 -32.05
CA GLN A 18 -15.35 -18.08 -30.68
C GLN A 18 -14.48 -16.82 -30.72
N ALA A 19 -15.00 -15.75 -30.12
CA ALA A 19 -14.25 -14.52 -29.90
C ALA A 19 -13.04 -14.81 -29.00
N THR A 20 -11.85 -14.74 -29.59
CA THR A 20 -10.58 -14.76 -28.88
C THR A 20 -10.52 -13.55 -27.95
N ARG A 21 -10.65 -13.81 -26.64
CA ARG A 21 -10.42 -12.80 -25.60
C ARG A 21 -8.96 -12.34 -25.71
N PRO A 22 -8.69 -11.03 -25.85
CA PRO A 22 -7.31 -10.56 -25.87
C PRO A 22 -6.69 -10.81 -24.50
N VAL A 23 -5.69 -11.69 -24.45
CA VAL A 23 -4.72 -11.74 -23.35
C VAL A 23 -4.01 -10.39 -23.40
N ARG A 24 -4.34 -9.50 -22.46
CA ARG A 24 -3.56 -8.28 -22.26
C ARG A 24 -2.16 -8.71 -21.84
N PRO A 25 -1.09 -8.25 -22.52
CA PRO A 25 0.26 -8.53 -22.07
C PRO A 25 0.45 -7.88 -20.69
N ALA A 26 0.91 -8.69 -19.72
CA ALA A 26 1.35 -8.20 -18.43
C ALA A 26 2.60 -7.32 -18.64
N GLY A 27 2.39 -6.01 -18.77
CA GLY A 27 3.46 -5.03 -18.72
C GLY A 27 4.12 -5.02 -17.33
N PRO A 28 5.39 -4.59 -17.23
CA PRO A 28 6.18 -4.74 -16.00
C PRO A 28 5.54 -3.97 -14.83
N ALA A 29 5.26 -4.69 -13.75
CA ALA A 29 4.53 -4.25 -12.55
C ALA A 29 5.30 -3.26 -11.64
N VAL A 30 6.16 -2.42 -12.20
CA VAL A 30 7.08 -1.57 -11.40
C VAL A 30 6.32 -0.45 -10.67
N SER A 31 5.13 -0.05 -11.16
CA SER A 31 4.27 0.96 -10.52
C SER A 31 3.17 0.38 -9.62
N ALA A 32 2.92 -0.93 -9.69
CA ALA A 32 1.97 -1.61 -8.80
C ALA A 32 2.60 -1.94 -7.44
N GLY A 33 3.91 -2.25 -7.42
CA GLY A 33 4.67 -2.49 -6.18
C GLY A 33 4.75 -1.26 -5.28
N ARG A 34 5.09 -0.09 -5.83
CA ARG A 34 5.30 1.15 -5.04
C ARG A 34 4.02 1.65 -4.35
N ARG A 35 2.88 1.68 -5.04
CA ARG A 35 1.58 2.06 -4.45
C ARG A 35 1.09 1.06 -3.38
N ASN A 36 1.57 -0.19 -3.43
CA ASN A 36 1.16 -1.24 -2.51
C ASN A 36 2.04 -1.31 -1.26
N LEU A 37 3.13 -0.53 -1.13
CA LEU A 37 4.00 -0.59 0.06
C LEU A 37 3.29 -0.14 1.34
N VAL A 38 2.56 0.97 1.29
CA VAL A 38 1.80 1.47 2.45
C VAL A 38 0.75 0.44 2.87
N ARG A 39 -0.03 -0.04 1.88
CA ARG A 39 -1.07 -1.05 2.11
C ARG A 39 -0.49 -2.38 2.59
N GLN A 40 0.66 -2.80 2.07
CA GLN A 40 1.37 -4.00 2.50
C GLN A 40 1.85 -3.86 3.94
N ALA A 41 2.46 -2.73 4.30
CA ALA A 41 2.92 -2.50 5.68
C ALA A 41 1.74 -2.53 6.67
N ILE A 42 0.63 -1.85 6.35
CA ILE A 42 -0.58 -1.89 7.20
C ILE A 42 -1.17 -3.30 7.25
N HIS A 43 -1.23 -4.02 6.12
CA HIS A 43 -1.70 -5.40 6.07
C HIS A 43 -0.86 -6.30 6.99
N LEU A 44 0.47 -6.20 6.94
CA LEU A 44 1.35 -6.98 7.81
C LEU A 44 1.21 -6.61 9.28
N LEU A 45 1.07 -5.32 9.61
CA LEU A 45 0.82 -4.86 10.98
C LEU A 45 -0.53 -5.36 11.52
N VAL A 46 -1.53 -5.52 10.66
CA VAL A 46 -2.83 -6.06 11.07
C VAL A 46 -2.72 -7.54 11.44
N HIS A 47 -2.00 -8.33 10.65
CA HIS A 47 -1.80 -9.77 10.93
C HIS A 47 -0.79 -10.02 12.06
N TYR A 48 0.27 -9.22 12.13
CA TYR A 48 1.37 -9.34 13.08
C TYR A 48 1.59 -8.03 13.85
N PRO A 49 0.65 -7.60 14.71
CA PRO A 49 0.78 -6.33 15.42
C PRO A 49 2.01 -6.25 16.33
N GLN A 50 2.43 -7.39 16.89
CA GLN A 50 3.65 -7.49 17.69
C GLN A 50 4.93 -7.18 16.89
N ALA A 51 4.91 -7.26 15.56
CA ALA A 51 6.07 -6.94 14.72
C ALA A 51 6.46 -5.46 14.78
N ALA A 52 5.53 -4.56 15.18
CA ALA A 52 5.79 -3.13 15.25
C ALA A 52 6.90 -2.74 16.22
N THR A 53 7.16 -3.54 17.27
CA THR A 53 8.19 -3.25 18.28
C THR A 53 9.61 -3.36 17.72
N GLU A 54 9.79 -4.07 16.60
CA GLU A 54 11.07 -4.30 15.94
C GLU A 54 11.32 -3.33 14.77
N VAL A 55 10.35 -2.46 14.47
CA VAL A 55 10.38 -1.56 13.30
C VAL A 55 10.75 -0.16 13.75
N GLN A 56 11.79 0.43 13.15
CA GLN A 56 12.07 1.85 13.34
C GLN A 56 11.09 2.71 12.53
N ILE A 57 10.70 3.86 13.09
CA ILE A 57 9.88 4.86 12.40
C ILE A 57 10.77 6.07 12.09
N PRO A 58 11.34 6.18 10.87
CA PRO A 58 12.16 7.32 10.51
C PRO A 58 11.29 8.58 10.46
N PRO A 59 11.77 9.75 10.94
CA PRO A 59 11.03 11.00 10.86
C PRO A 59 10.59 11.35 9.41
N SER A 60 11.44 11.01 8.43
CA SER A 60 11.17 11.24 7.00
C SER A 60 10.03 10.42 6.42
N LEU A 61 9.47 9.47 7.18
CA LEU A 61 8.24 8.79 6.79
C LEU A 61 7.07 9.78 6.74
N ALA A 62 7.04 10.78 7.63
CA ALA A 62 5.99 11.81 7.68
C ALA A 62 6.04 12.76 6.47
N ASP A 63 7.19 12.88 5.82
CA ASP A 63 7.36 13.67 4.60
C ASP A 63 6.76 12.97 3.36
N ASN A 64 6.37 11.69 3.48
CA ASN A 64 5.76 10.95 2.39
C ASN A 64 4.26 11.29 2.26
N THR A 65 3.89 11.91 1.14
CA THR A 65 2.51 12.34 0.86
C THR A 65 1.58 11.24 0.31
N ARG A 66 1.97 9.96 0.36
CA ARG A 66 1.13 8.87 -0.12
C ARG A 66 -0.11 8.67 0.77
N PRO A 67 -1.26 8.31 0.19
CA PRO A 67 -2.45 7.99 0.97
C PRO A 67 -2.18 6.81 1.91
N GLY A 68 -2.61 6.94 3.17
CA GLY A 68 -2.43 5.93 4.21
C GLY A 68 -1.16 6.04 5.03
N ILE A 69 -0.22 6.95 4.70
CA ILE A 69 0.95 7.21 5.54
C ILE A 69 0.57 7.65 6.97
N PRO A 70 -0.40 8.55 7.19
CA PRO A 70 -0.82 8.91 8.54
C PRO A 70 -1.33 7.70 9.34
N LEU A 71 -2.13 6.83 8.72
CA LEU A 71 -2.63 5.61 9.36
C LEU A 71 -1.50 4.63 9.67
N LEU A 72 -0.52 4.46 8.77
CA LEU A 72 0.64 3.62 9.00
C LEU A 72 1.47 4.11 10.19
N ILE A 73 1.72 5.42 10.28
CA ILE A 73 2.45 6.04 11.40
C ILE A 73 1.65 5.84 12.70
N GLU A 74 0.37 6.18 12.74
CA GLU A 74 -0.48 6.02 13.92
C GLU A 74 -0.49 4.57 14.40
N LEU A 75 -0.62 3.61 13.48
CA LEU A 75 -0.62 2.19 13.81
C LEU A 75 0.72 1.72 14.38
N LEU A 76 1.85 2.13 13.80
CA LEU A 76 3.18 1.81 14.29
C LEU A 76 3.42 2.40 15.69
N GLU A 77 3.13 3.68 15.87
CA GLU A 77 3.31 4.38 17.15
C GLU A 77 2.43 3.79 18.26
N GLU A 78 1.15 3.51 17.96
CA GLU A 78 0.22 2.88 18.90
C GLU A 78 0.71 1.49 19.33
N LEU A 79 1.14 0.66 18.37
CA LEU A 79 1.60 -0.70 18.63
C LEU A 79 2.95 -0.74 19.35
N GLN A 80 3.83 0.23 19.14
CA GLN A 80 5.07 0.36 19.91
C GLN A 80 4.80 0.81 21.35
N ARG A 81 3.87 1.75 21.53
CA ARG A 81 3.51 2.27 22.85
C ARG A 81 2.71 1.25 23.67
N GLN A 82 1.82 0.51 23.02
CA GLN A 82 0.96 -0.49 23.62
C GLN A 82 0.96 -1.77 22.79
N PRO A 83 1.96 -2.65 22.99
CA PRO A 83 2.06 -3.90 22.26
C PRO A 83 0.76 -4.69 22.27
N CYS A 84 0.48 -5.33 21.14
CA CYS A 84 -0.73 -6.09 20.91
C CYS A 84 -0.36 -7.50 20.44
N ALA A 85 -0.95 -8.52 21.08
CA ALA A 85 -0.51 -9.91 20.91
C ALA A 85 -0.97 -10.55 19.59
N ASN A 86 -2.10 -10.12 19.04
CA ASN A 86 -2.67 -10.69 17.81
C ASN A 86 -3.66 -9.76 17.12
N GLN A 87 -4.04 -10.11 15.90
CA GLN A 87 -5.00 -9.39 15.04
C GLN A 87 -6.35 -9.10 15.74
N GLY A 88 -6.89 -10.06 16.51
CA GLY A 88 -8.21 -9.90 17.15
C GLY A 88 -8.22 -8.77 18.17
N VAL A 89 -7.18 -8.71 19.02
CA VAL A 89 -7.02 -7.64 20.01
C VAL A 89 -6.83 -6.28 19.32
N LEU A 90 -6.09 -6.23 18.21
CA LEU A 90 -5.92 -5.00 17.44
C LEU A 90 -7.27 -4.49 16.92
N LEU A 91 -8.04 -5.35 16.24
CA LEU A 91 -9.32 -4.97 15.66
C LEU A 91 -10.33 -4.51 16.72
N GLU A 92 -10.33 -5.15 17.88
CA GLU A 92 -11.17 -4.75 19.02
C GLU A 92 -10.79 -3.36 19.54
N ARG A 93 -9.49 -3.08 19.72
CA ARG A 93 -9.01 -1.74 20.14
C ARG A 93 -9.40 -0.65 19.14
N TRP A 94 -9.43 -0.98 17.85
CA TRP A 94 -9.73 -0.03 16.78
C TRP A 94 -11.21 0.06 16.43
N ARG A 95 -12.11 -0.71 17.07
CA ARG A 95 -13.51 -0.89 16.62
C ARG A 95 -14.36 0.38 16.50
N HIS A 96 -14.00 1.44 17.23
CA HIS A 96 -14.71 2.74 17.22
C HIS A 96 -13.95 3.85 16.47
N ARG A 97 -12.84 3.50 15.79
CA ARG A 97 -12.05 4.43 14.99
C ARG A 97 -12.62 4.51 13.57
N PRO A 98 -12.46 5.64 12.86
CA PRO A 98 -12.91 5.78 11.47
C PRO A 98 -12.27 4.75 10.53
N ASP A 99 -11.04 4.31 10.81
CA ASP A 99 -10.26 3.41 9.95
C ASP A 99 -10.57 1.91 10.13
N ILE A 100 -11.43 1.53 11.08
CA ILE A 100 -11.72 0.12 11.36
C ILE A 100 -12.15 -0.65 10.12
N GLY A 101 -12.98 -0.03 9.26
CA GLY A 101 -13.45 -0.65 8.04
C GLY A 101 -12.33 -1.01 7.07
N HIS A 102 -11.23 -0.24 7.05
CA HIS A 102 -10.04 -0.56 6.27
C HIS A 102 -9.24 -1.70 6.92
N LEU A 103 -9.01 -1.64 8.23
CA LEU A 103 -8.24 -2.68 8.94
C LEU A 103 -8.94 -4.04 8.87
N THR A 104 -10.26 -4.10 9.06
CA THR A 104 -11.04 -5.33 8.93
C THR A 104 -10.99 -5.91 7.52
N LYS A 105 -10.94 -5.07 6.47
CA LYS A 105 -10.78 -5.56 5.09
C LYS A 105 -9.41 -6.20 4.89
N LEU A 106 -8.34 -5.58 5.42
CA LEU A 106 -6.98 -6.11 5.31
C LEU A 106 -6.80 -7.40 6.12
N ALA A 107 -7.41 -7.49 7.30
CA ALA A 107 -7.41 -8.67 8.16
C ALA A 107 -7.98 -9.94 7.50
N ARG A 108 -8.85 -9.78 6.49
CA ARG A 108 -9.48 -10.89 5.75
C ARG A 108 -8.63 -11.35 4.56
N LEU A 109 -7.63 -10.58 4.17
CA LEU A 109 -6.75 -10.96 3.08
C LEU A 109 -5.78 -12.02 3.60
N GLU A 110 -5.43 -12.96 2.71
CA GLU A 110 -4.44 -13.97 3.00
C GLU A 110 -3.08 -13.33 3.28
N CYS A 111 -2.45 -13.73 4.38
CA CYS A 111 -1.09 -13.34 4.72
C CYS A 111 -0.14 -14.52 4.48
N LEU A 112 0.76 -14.36 3.52
CA LEU A 112 1.72 -15.38 3.13
C LEU A 112 3.06 -15.27 3.88
N ILE A 113 3.14 -14.36 4.84
CA ILE A 113 4.31 -14.22 5.70
C ILE A 113 4.27 -15.31 6.76
N PRO A 114 5.37 -16.02 7.03
CA PRO A 114 5.35 -17.20 7.90
C PRO A 114 5.19 -16.85 9.38
N ASP A 115 5.78 -15.74 9.83
CA ASP A 115 5.84 -15.37 11.25
C ASP A 115 6.04 -13.86 11.46
N ALA A 116 5.99 -13.44 12.73
CA ALA A 116 6.13 -12.04 13.13
C ALA A 116 7.52 -11.46 12.83
N ALA A 117 8.58 -12.27 12.88
CA ALA A 117 9.93 -11.81 12.60
C ALA A 117 10.12 -11.52 11.10
N ALA A 118 9.54 -12.37 10.24
CA ALA A 118 9.46 -12.12 8.81
C ALA A 118 8.61 -10.87 8.51
N ALA A 119 7.49 -10.71 9.20
CA ALA A 119 6.66 -9.52 9.07
C ALA A 119 7.44 -8.24 9.44
N ALA A 120 8.17 -8.26 10.56
CA ALA A 120 8.98 -7.12 11.00
C ALA A 120 10.01 -6.69 9.95
N ARG A 121 10.72 -7.64 9.33
CA ARG A 121 11.69 -7.35 8.26
C ARG A 121 11.02 -6.71 7.03
N GLU A 122 9.90 -7.25 6.59
CA GLU A 122 9.15 -6.71 5.45
C GLU A 122 8.58 -5.32 5.74
N ILE A 123 8.04 -5.10 6.95
CA ILE A 123 7.55 -3.80 7.38
C ILE A 123 8.71 -2.80 7.46
N ALA A 124 9.85 -3.17 8.04
CA ALA A 124 11.03 -2.31 8.12
C ALA A 124 11.56 -1.92 6.74
N GLY A 125 11.62 -2.87 5.79
CA GLY A 125 11.99 -2.59 4.40
C GLY A 125 11.01 -1.63 3.73
N ALA A 126 9.70 -1.85 3.89
CA ALA A 126 8.67 -0.98 3.34
C ALA A 126 8.73 0.43 3.94
N VAL A 127 8.87 0.54 5.27
CA VAL A 127 8.99 1.82 5.99
C VAL A 127 10.25 2.56 5.57
N GLY A 128 11.39 1.89 5.48
CA GLY A 128 12.64 2.49 5.03
C GLY A 128 12.54 3.03 3.59
N GLN A 129 11.92 2.26 2.69
CA GLN A 129 11.68 2.72 1.32
C GLN A 129 10.74 3.92 1.27
N LEU A 130 9.63 3.90 2.03
CA LEU A 130 8.68 5.01 2.10
C LEU A 130 9.32 6.28 2.69
N ALA A 131 10.16 6.15 3.72
CA ALA A 131 10.88 7.26 4.30
C ALA A 131 11.91 7.85 3.33
N SER A 132 12.66 7.00 2.61
CA SER A 132 13.59 7.44 1.56
C SER A 132 12.88 8.23 0.47
N GLU A 133 11.73 7.73 0.00
CA GLU A 133 10.90 8.43 -0.98
C GLU A 133 10.37 9.78 -0.46
N GLY A 134 9.99 9.86 0.82
CA GLY A 134 9.57 11.10 1.48
C GLY A 134 10.69 12.13 1.53
N ALA A 135 11.88 11.70 1.99
CA ALA A 135 13.08 12.54 2.05
C ALA A 135 13.48 13.10 0.67
N ILE A 136 13.44 12.27 -0.38
CA ILE A 136 13.75 12.71 -1.75
C ILE A 136 12.76 13.78 -2.22
N ARG A 137 11.45 13.56 -2.03
CA ARG A 137 10.42 14.54 -2.41
C ARG A 137 10.60 15.86 -1.67
N ARG A 138 10.79 15.78 -0.34
CA ARG A 138 10.96 16.96 0.49
C ARG A 138 12.17 17.78 0.08
N ARG A 139 13.27 17.11 -0.26
CA ARG A 139 14.47 17.75 -0.83
C ARG A 139 14.16 18.46 -2.16
N GLU A 140 13.47 17.79 -3.07
CA GLU A 140 13.08 18.37 -4.37
C GLU A 140 12.18 19.59 -4.20
N GLU A 141 11.22 19.54 -3.28
CA GLU A 141 10.35 20.68 -2.94
C GLU A 141 11.16 21.90 -2.44
N LEU A 142 12.11 21.68 -1.52
CA LEU A 142 12.97 22.74 -0.98
C LEU A 142 13.88 23.33 -2.06
N LEU A 143 14.47 22.51 -2.93
CA LEU A 143 15.29 22.98 -4.04
C LEU A 143 14.45 23.79 -5.05
N HIS A 144 13.24 23.33 -5.37
CA HIS A 144 12.33 24.03 -6.26
C HIS A 144 11.88 25.38 -5.67
N LYS A 145 11.56 25.42 -4.37
CA LYS A 145 11.25 26.65 -3.64
C LYS A 145 12.41 27.64 -3.70
N HIS A 146 13.63 27.18 -3.40
CA HIS A 146 14.82 28.02 -3.47
C HIS A 146 15.03 28.61 -4.87
N SER A 147 14.87 27.80 -5.91
CA SER A 147 15.00 28.26 -7.31
C SER A 147 13.95 29.29 -7.71
N ARG A 148 12.72 29.20 -7.19
CA ARG A 148 11.63 30.13 -7.55
C ARG A 148 11.64 31.42 -6.73
N GLU A 149 11.93 31.32 -5.44
CA GLU A 149 11.78 32.43 -4.49
C GLU A 149 13.13 33.06 -4.12
N GLY A 150 14.26 32.45 -4.51
CA GLY A 150 15.61 32.89 -4.18
C GLY A 150 15.99 32.77 -2.70
N ARG A 151 15.08 32.29 -1.84
CA ARG A 151 15.27 32.22 -0.39
C ARG A 151 14.60 30.98 0.21
N LEU A 152 15.24 30.45 1.24
CA LEU A 152 14.69 29.48 2.17
C LEU A 152 14.77 30.10 3.57
N SER A 153 13.81 29.77 4.44
CA SER A 153 13.95 30.09 5.87
C SER A 153 15.13 29.34 6.47
N GLU A 154 15.63 29.79 7.63
CA GLU A 154 16.72 29.11 8.33
C GLU A 154 16.36 27.66 8.68
N ALA A 155 15.10 27.41 9.05
CA ALA A 155 14.58 26.06 9.29
C ALA A 155 14.64 25.18 8.02
N GLU A 156 14.23 25.72 6.87
CA GLU A 156 14.25 25.01 5.59
C GLU A 156 15.68 24.76 5.07
N LYS A 157 16.61 25.68 5.31
CA LYS A 157 18.03 25.48 4.99
C LYS A 157 18.62 24.36 5.83
N ALA A 158 18.37 24.37 7.14
CA ALA A 158 18.83 23.31 8.04
C ALA A 158 18.20 21.96 7.67
N GLU A 159 16.92 21.94 7.32
CA GLU A 159 16.23 20.75 6.82
C GLU A 159 16.88 20.21 5.54
N LEU A 160 17.10 21.06 4.54
CA LEU A 160 17.74 20.69 3.29
C LEU A 160 19.16 20.14 3.51
N GLN A 161 19.95 20.76 4.40
CA GLN A 161 21.28 20.27 4.75
C GLN A 161 21.23 18.86 5.36
N ARG A 162 20.29 18.57 6.26
CA ARG A 162 20.10 17.22 6.81
C ARG A 162 19.74 16.22 5.72
N LEU A 163 18.84 16.57 4.81
CA LEU A 163 18.40 15.71 3.71
C LEU A 163 19.50 15.43 2.69
N LEU A 164 20.44 16.37 2.51
CA LEU A 164 21.62 16.16 1.67
C LEU A 164 22.68 15.29 2.34
N GLY A 165 22.89 15.46 3.66
CA GLY A 165 23.84 14.66 4.42
C GLY A 165 23.42 13.19 4.59
N ALA A 166 22.11 12.92 4.66
CA ALA A 166 21.56 11.57 4.82
C ALA A 166 21.62 10.69 3.55
N ALA A 167 22.00 11.26 2.39
CA ALA A 167 22.07 10.57 1.11
C ALA A 167 23.47 10.00 0.77
N THR A 168 24.37 9.94 1.75
CA THR A 168 25.76 9.45 1.63
C THR A 168 25.96 8.23 2.52
#